data_AF-A0A136LQQ0-F1
#
_entry.id   AF-A0A136LQQ0-F1
#
_cell.length_a   1.000
_cell.length_b   1.000
_cell.length_c   1.000
_cell.angle_alpha   90.00
_cell.angle_beta   90.00
_cell.angle_gamma   90.00
#
_symmetry.space_group_name_H-M   'P 1'
#
loop_
_entity.id
_entity.type
_entity.pdbx_description
1 polymer ?
#
loop_
_entity_poly.entity_id
_entity_poly.type
_entity_poly.pdbx_seq_one_letter_code
_entity_poly.pdbx_strand_id
1 'polypeptide(L)'
;MTGVEIIQHYFPTLSSAQVVQFERMGQLYQEWNEKINVISRKDIENIYVNHVLHSLGIAKVISFEPGAEVLDVGTGGGFPGIPLAVLFPETRFHLVDSIGKKITVVTEVSKALGLKNVKAEQVRAEQLKGKYDFIVSRAVTRMKEFYGWINTKVKKESIHGLDNGILYLKGGELDEEMNELKRPYSVYNLPDYFKEEFFETKKVIYVPL
;
A
#
# COMPACT_ATOMS: atom_id res chain seq x y z
N MET A 1 2.63 -5.74 21.53
CA MET A 1 2.83 -4.38 21.00
C MET A 1 1.56 -3.98 20.26
N THR A 2 0.91 -2.89 20.63
CA THR A 2 -0.42 -2.50 20.12
C THR A 2 -0.43 -1.01 19.81
N GLY A 3 0.24 -0.60 18.73
CA GLY A 3 0.44 0.82 18.43
C GLY A 3 1.65 1.05 17.53
N VAL A 4 2.18 2.27 17.54
CA VAL A 4 3.40 2.61 16.78
C VAL A 4 4.60 1.72 17.17
N GLU A 5 4.64 1.20 18.39
CA GLU A 5 5.69 0.30 18.90
C GLU A 5 5.90 -0.90 17.98
N ILE A 6 4.83 -1.46 17.41
CA ILE A 6 4.96 -2.59 16.49
C ILE A 6 5.65 -2.19 15.20
N ILE A 7 5.42 -0.96 14.75
CA ILE A 7 6.07 -0.42 13.55
C ILE A 7 7.55 -0.19 13.85
N GLN A 8 7.88 0.42 14.98
CA GLN A 8 9.26 0.65 15.40
C GLN A 8 10.03 -0.67 15.58
N HIS A 9 9.38 -1.72 16.08
CA HIS A 9 10.00 -3.03 16.22
C HIS A 9 10.52 -3.58 14.89
N TYR A 10 9.70 -3.51 13.83
CA TYR A 10 10.08 -4.03 12.50
C TYR A 10 10.83 -3.01 11.63
N PHE A 11 10.76 -1.72 11.97
CA PHE A 11 11.41 -0.61 11.28
C PHE A 11 12.15 0.26 12.31
N PRO A 12 13.31 -0.19 12.83
CA PRO A 12 14.00 0.47 13.94
C PRO A 12 14.69 1.79 13.56
N THR A 13 14.82 2.09 12.27
CA THR A 13 15.53 3.27 11.75
C THR A 13 14.59 4.41 11.36
N LEU A 14 13.36 4.44 11.88
CA LEU A 14 12.42 5.53 11.62
C LEU A 14 12.94 6.85 12.19
N SER A 15 12.78 7.93 11.42
CA SER A 15 13.01 9.28 11.92
C SER A 15 11.97 9.70 12.95
N SER A 16 12.29 10.68 13.80
CA SER A 16 11.33 11.23 14.76
C SER A 16 10.06 11.75 14.10
N ALA A 17 10.17 12.33 12.90
CA ALA A 17 9.02 12.79 12.13
C ALA A 17 8.09 11.63 11.72
N GLN A 18 8.66 10.51 11.26
CA GLN A 18 7.90 9.33 10.86
C GLN A 18 7.21 8.66 12.05
N VAL A 19 7.88 8.58 13.20
CA VAL A 19 7.28 8.05 14.44
C VAL A 19 6.03 8.87 14.80
N VAL A 20 6.14 10.20 14.84
CA VAL A 20 5.01 11.09 15.12
C VAL A 20 3.89 10.94 14.08
N GLN A 21 4.23 10.78 12.80
CA GLN A 21 3.23 10.54 11.76
C GLN A 21 2.50 9.22 11.96
N PHE A 22 3.21 8.13 12.27
CA PHE A 22 2.57 6.84 12.55
C PHE A 22 1.71 6.85 13.81
N GLU A 23 2.15 7.52 14.89
CA GLU A 23 1.36 7.70 16.12
C GLU A 23 0.03 8.40 15.84
N ARG A 24 0.09 9.51 15.09
CA ARG A 24 -1.11 10.29 14.73
C ARG A 24 -2.02 9.54 13.76
N MET A 25 -1.46 8.71 12.90
CA MET A 25 -2.21 7.95 11.89
C MET A 25 -3.31 7.09 12.53
N GLY A 26 -3.01 6.40 13.63
CA GLY A 26 -3.99 5.55 14.32
C GLY A 26 -5.24 6.32 14.78
N GLN A 27 -5.03 7.47 15.42
CA GLN A 27 -6.12 8.34 15.89
C GLN A 27 -6.92 8.92 14.73
N LEU A 28 -6.25 9.44 13.70
CA LEU A 28 -6.91 10.02 12.52
C LEU A 28 -7.84 9.01 11.84
N TYR A 29 -7.39 7.76 11.70
CA TYR A 29 -8.23 6.74 11.09
C TYR A 29 -9.40 6.32 11.97
N GLN A 30 -9.26 6.30 13.30
CA GLN A 30 -10.41 6.07 14.20
C GLN A 30 -11.48 7.16 14.00
N GLU A 31 -11.09 8.43 14.04
CA GLU A 31 -11.99 9.57 13.84
C GLU A 31 -12.68 9.56 12.46
N TRP A 32 -11.93 9.24 11.40
CA TRP A 32 -12.50 9.15 10.05
C TRP A 32 -13.40 7.92 9.87
N ASN A 33 -13.11 6.83 10.58
CA ASN A 33 -13.94 5.64 10.51
C ASN A 33 -15.31 5.84 11.14
N GLU A 34 -15.40 6.64 12.22
CA GLU A 34 -16.68 7.05 12.83
C GLU A 34 -17.56 7.85 11.85
N LYS A 35 -16.95 8.59 10.92
CA LYS A 35 -17.67 9.46 9.96
C LYS A 35 -18.07 8.74 8.68
N ILE A 36 -17.17 7.93 8.11
CA ILE A 36 -17.29 7.42 6.72
C ILE A 36 -17.30 5.89 6.63
N ASN A 37 -16.97 5.18 7.72
CA ASN A 37 -16.87 3.72 7.79
C ASN A 37 -16.05 3.14 6.62
N VAL A 38 -14.75 3.47 6.62
CA VAL A 38 -13.78 3.06 5.58
C VAL A 38 -13.08 1.74 5.91
N ILE A 39 -13.08 1.34 7.18
CA ILE A 39 -12.41 0.17 7.73
C ILE A 39 -13.40 -0.61 8.60
N SER A 40 -13.37 -1.93 8.54
CA SER A 40 -14.23 -2.78 9.36
C SER A 40 -13.99 -2.54 10.86
N ARG A 41 -15.01 -2.75 11.70
CA ARG A 41 -14.87 -2.57 13.15
C ARG A 41 -13.75 -3.44 13.77
N LYS A 42 -13.60 -4.68 13.30
CA LYS A 42 -12.54 -5.59 13.77
C LYS A 42 -11.15 -5.08 13.39
N ASP A 43 -11.03 -4.50 12.20
CA ASP A 43 -9.74 -4.04 11.68
C ASP A 43 -9.35 -2.66 12.19
N ILE A 44 -10.30 -1.78 12.52
CA ILE A 44 -9.96 -0.45 13.08
C ILE A 44 -9.36 -0.57 14.48
N GLU A 45 -9.84 -1.53 15.29
CA GLU A 45 -9.25 -1.84 16.60
C GLU A 45 -7.81 -2.36 16.48
N ASN A 46 -7.49 -3.02 15.35
CA ASN A 46 -6.18 -3.61 15.06
C ASN A 46 -5.44 -2.88 13.92
N ILE A 47 -5.70 -1.58 13.74
CA ILE A 47 -5.26 -0.83 12.55
C ILE A 47 -3.76 -0.92 12.29
N TYR A 48 -2.95 -0.88 13.35
CA TYR A 48 -1.49 -0.93 13.21
C TYR A 48 -1.02 -2.27 12.63
N VAL A 49 -1.59 -3.39 13.05
CA VAL A 49 -1.22 -4.72 12.52
C VAL A 49 -1.86 -4.93 11.15
N ASN A 50 -3.19 -4.81 11.08
CA ASN A 50 -3.98 -5.27 9.94
C ASN A 50 -3.86 -4.35 8.72
N HIS A 51 -3.51 -3.08 8.95
CA HIS A 51 -3.47 -2.07 7.91
C HIS A 51 -2.11 -1.38 7.77
N VAL A 52 -1.54 -0.82 8.84
CA VAL A 52 -0.28 -0.07 8.74
C VAL A 52 0.88 -1.02 8.44
N LEU A 53 1.17 -1.95 9.34
CA LEU A 53 2.26 -2.91 9.21
C LEU A 53 2.10 -3.80 7.97
N HIS A 54 0.88 -4.23 7.68
CA HIS A 54 0.59 -4.96 6.44
C HIS A 54 0.92 -4.17 5.18
N SER A 55 0.64 -2.86 5.15
CA SER A 55 1.04 -1.99 4.04
C SER A 55 2.56 -1.91 3.91
N LEU A 56 3.25 -1.81 5.04
CA LEU A 56 4.72 -1.79 5.10
C LEU A 56 5.36 -3.16 4.78
N GLY A 57 4.58 -4.23 4.63
CA GLY A 57 5.08 -5.49 4.08
C GLY A 57 5.71 -5.34 2.70
N ILE A 58 5.22 -4.38 1.89
CA ILE A 58 5.85 -4.03 0.61
C ILE A 58 7.28 -3.51 0.81
N ALA A 59 7.52 -2.76 1.89
CA ALA A 59 8.84 -2.21 2.21
C ALA A 59 9.86 -3.28 2.67
N LYS A 60 9.42 -4.52 2.92
CA LYS A 60 10.32 -5.67 3.14
C LYS A 60 10.78 -6.32 1.83
N VAL A 61 10.11 -6.02 0.73
CA VAL A 61 10.44 -6.54 -0.61
C VAL A 61 11.24 -5.52 -1.41
N ILE A 62 10.92 -4.23 -1.26
CA ILE A 62 11.59 -3.15 -1.98
C ILE A 62 11.79 -1.91 -1.10
N SER A 63 12.91 -1.22 -1.30
CA SER A 63 13.08 0.18 -0.91
C SER A 63 12.90 1.04 -2.15
N PHE A 64 11.92 1.95 -2.17
CA PHE A 64 11.73 2.84 -3.32
C PHE A 64 12.85 3.87 -3.37
N GLU A 65 13.43 4.08 -4.55
CA GLU A 65 14.48 5.07 -4.75
C GLU A 65 13.90 6.50 -4.68
N PRO A 66 14.68 7.49 -4.20
CA PRO A 66 14.27 8.89 -4.23
C PRO A 66 13.82 9.33 -5.62
N GLY A 67 12.69 10.03 -5.69
CA GLY A 67 12.11 10.52 -6.95
C GLY A 67 11.26 9.50 -7.72
N ALA A 68 11.16 8.25 -7.26
CA ALA A 68 10.25 7.24 -7.81
C ALA A 68 8.78 7.68 -7.74
N GLU A 69 7.97 7.18 -8.66
CA GLU A 69 6.52 7.37 -8.72
C GLU A 69 5.80 6.05 -8.51
N VAL A 70 4.93 6.01 -7.50
CA VAL A 70 4.17 4.83 -7.12
C VAL A 70 2.68 5.12 -7.25
N LEU A 71 1.97 4.27 -7.99
CA LEU A 71 0.52 4.31 -8.08
C LEU A 71 -0.10 3.31 -7.11
N ASP A 72 -0.99 3.76 -6.23
CA ASP A 72 -1.82 2.88 -5.39
C ASP A 72 -3.23 2.80 -5.98
N VAL A 73 -3.56 1.65 -6.56
CA VAL A 73 -4.86 1.43 -7.22
C VAL A 73 -5.84 0.77 -6.26
N GLY A 74 -7.01 1.41 -6.11
CA GLY A 74 -8.02 0.97 -5.17
C GLY A 74 -7.57 1.21 -3.73
N THR A 75 -6.94 2.36 -3.50
CA THR A 75 -6.29 2.74 -2.22
C THR A 75 -7.23 2.66 -1.01
N GLY A 76 -8.55 2.65 -1.20
CA GLY A 76 -9.46 2.55 -0.08
C GLY A 76 -9.37 3.80 0.81
N GLY A 77 -9.23 3.60 2.12
CA GLY A 77 -8.90 4.68 3.06
C GLY A 77 -7.46 5.20 2.97
N GLY A 78 -6.65 4.77 2.00
CA GLY A 78 -5.24 5.17 1.87
C GLY A 78 -4.24 4.05 2.13
N PHE A 79 -4.62 2.79 1.95
CA PHE A 79 -3.76 1.64 2.21
C PHE A 79 -3.56 0.82 0.93
N PRO A 80 -2.32 0.53 0.51
CA PRO A 80 -1.07 0.72 1.27
C PRO A 80 -0.39 2.09 1.13
N GLY A 81 -0.92 3.01 0.32
CA GLY A 81 -0.23 4.23 -0.09
C GLY A 81 0.20 5.19 1.04
N ILE A 82 -0.65 5.45 2.04
CA ILE A 82 -0.35 6.42 3.13
C ILE A 82 0.78 5.92 4.04
N PRO A 83 0.77 4.67 4.57
CA PRO A 83 1.92 4.16 5.31
C PRO A 83 3.22 4.18 4.50
N LEU A 84 3.17 3.83 3.22
CA LEU A 84 4.35 3.87 2.36
C LEU A 84 4.83 5.30 2.11
N ALA A 85 3.93 6.27 1.95
CA ALA A 85 4.29 7.68 1.80
C ALA A 85 4.97 8.27 3.04
N VAL A 86 4.59 7.81 4.24
CA VAL A 86 5.31 8.13 5.49
C VAL A 86 6.70 7.52 5.47
N LEU A 87 6.83 6.24 5.09
CA LEU A 87 8.12 5.54 5.13
C LEU A 87 9.11 6.03 4.07
N PHE A 88 8.62 6.45 2.91
CA PHE A 88 9.42 6.88 1.75
C PHE A 88 9.09 8.34 1.37
N PRO A 89 9.59 9.34 2.13
CA PRO A 89 9.22 10.74 1.96
C PRO A 89 9.65 11.35 0.61
N GLU A 90 10.65 10.75 -0.05
CA GLU A 90 11.17 11.20 -1.35
C GLU A 90 10.51 10.51 -2.56
N THR A 91 9.60 9.55 -2.33
CA THR A 91 8.82 8.87 -3.37
C THR A 91 7.46 9.55 -3.52
N ARG A 92 7.03 9.81 -4.77
CA ARG A 92 5.72 10.38 -5.09
C ARG A 92 4.67 9.28 -5.15
N PHE A 93 3.64 9.38 -4.33
CA PHE A 93 2.53 8.44 -4.29
C PHE A 93 1.27 9.04 -4.91
N HIS A 94 0.70 8.36 -5.91
CA HIS A 94 -0.59 8.69 -6.49
C HIS A 94 -1.62 7.66 -6.04
N LEU A 95 -2.56 8.06 -5.18
CA LEU A 95 -3.55 7.20 -4.55
C LEU A 95 -4.90 7.38 -5.25
N VAL A 96 -5.42 6.32 -5.85
CA VAL A 96 -6.65 6.38 -6.65
C VAL A 96 -7.72 5.40 -6.16
N ASP A 97 -8.97 5.83 -6.22
CA ASP A 97 -10.15 5.02 -5.96
C ASP A 97 -11.32 5.57 -6.79
N SER A 98 -12.26 4.70 -7.17
CA SER A 98 -13.47 5.12 -7.89
C SER A 98 -14.49 5.84 -6.99
N ILE A 99 -14.37 5.68 -5.67
CA ILE A 99 -15.32 6.16 -4.68
C ILE A 99 -14.82 7.47 -4.04
N GLY A 100 -15.50 8.58 -4.33
CA GLY A 100 -15.09 9.92 -3.87
C GLY A 100 -14.95 10.06 -2.35
N LYS A 101 -15.88 9.51 -1.55
CA LYS A 101 -15.81 9.59 -0.07
C LYS A 101 -14.54 8.97 0.52
N LYS A 102 -13.98 7.95 -0.14
CA LYS A 102 -12.72 7.32 0.27
C LYS A 102 -11.54 8.25 -0.03
N ILE A 103 -11.52 8.87 -1.21
CA ILE A 103 -10.53 9.88 -1.58
C ILE A 103 -10.57 11.10 -0.66
N THR A 104 -11.74 11.49 -0.16
CA THR A 104 -11.85 12.51 0.89
C THR A 104 -11.06 12.11 2.14
N VAL A 105 -11.20 10.87 2.63
CA VAL A 105 -10.42 10.38 3.78
C VAL A 105 -8.92 10.41 3.48
N VAL A 106 -8.50 9.92 2.31
CA VAL A 106 -7.08 9.94 1.90
C VAL A 106 -6.52 11.36 1.92
N THR A 107 -7.26 12.31 1.34
CA THR A 107 -6.85 13.72 1.24
C THR A 107 -6.69 14.35 2.62
N GLU A 108 -7.68 14.16 3.49
CA GLU A 108 -7.67 14.78 4.82
C GLU A 108 -6.64 14.12 5.76
N VAL A 109 -6.47 12.79 5.70
CA VAL A 109 -5.41 12.09 6.45
C VAL A 109 -4.03 12.54 5.96
N SER A 110 -3.79 12.61 4.65
CA SER A 110 -2.52 13.08 4.08
C SER A 110 -2.19 14.49 4.55
N LYS A 111 -3.19 15.39 4.52
CA LYS A 111 -3.06 16.78 4.97
C LYS A 111 -2.76 16.86 6.46
N ALA A 112 -3.47 16.10 7.30
CA ALA A 112 -3.29 16.10 8.74
C ALA A 112 -1.91 15.55 9.17
N LEU A 113 -1.38 14.57 8.44
CA LEU A 113 -0.04 14.01 8.61
C LEU A 113 1.07 14.88 7.99
N GLY A 114 0.72 15.94 7.25
CA GLY A 114 1.67 16.85 6.62
C GLY A 114 2.37 16.26 5.39
N LEU A 115 1.83 15.20 4.79
CA LEU A 115 2.43 14.54 3.63
C LEU A 115 2.40 15.46 2.41
N LYS A 116 3.57 15.68 1.79
CA LYS A 116 3.75 16.51 0.58
C LYS A 116 3.95 15.66 -0.67
N ASN A 117 4.16 14.37 -0.49
CA ASN A 117 4.45 13.40 -1.53
C ASN A 117 3.23 12.54 -1.90
N VAL A 118 2.01 12.95 -1.52
CA VAL A 118 0.77 12.23 -1.84
C VAL A 118 -0.13 13.09 -2.74
N LYS A 119 -0.58 12.50 -3.85
CA LYS A 119 -1.69 12.98 -4.67
C LYS A 119 -2.84 11.99 -4.54
N ALA A 120 -4.04 12.47 -4.21
CA ALA A 120 -5.25 11.64 -4.16
C ALA A 120 -6.20 12.03 -5.32
N GLU A 121 -6.73 11.05 -6.05
CA GLU A 121 -7.59 11.30 -7.22
C GLU A 121 -8.76 10.31 -7.28
N GLN A 122 -9.97 10.83 -7.48
CA GLN A 122 -11.14 9.98 -7.75
C GLN A 122 -11.16 9.61 -9.24
N VAL A 123 -10.68 8.40 -9.55
CA VAL A 123 -10.58 7.94 -10.94
C VAL A 123 -10.56 6.41 -10.99
N ARG A 124 -11.07 5.85 -12.09
CA ARG A 124 -10.93 4.41 -12.36
C ARG A 124 -9.54 4.09 -12.90
N ALA A 125 -8.99 2.94 -12.53
CA ALA A 125 -7.63 2.55 -12.91
C ALA A 125 -7.40 2.59 -14.43
N GLU A 126 -8.41 2.21 -15.21
CA GLU A 126 -8.38 2.14 -16.67
C GLU A 126 -8.27 3.52 -17.33
N GLN A 127 -8.75 4.58 -16.66
CA GLN A 127 -8.76 5.96 -17.18
C GLN A 127 -7.44 6.71 -16.95
N LEU A 128 -6.55 6.16 -16.13
CA LEU A 128 -5.25 6.76 -15.88
C LEU A 128 -4.37 6.76 -17.15
N LYS A 129 -3.69 7.88 -17.39
CA LYS A 129 -2.77 8.04 -18.54
C LYS A 129 -1.29 8.04 -18.16
N GLY A 130 -0.98 8.17 -16.86
CA GLY A 130 0.40 8.24 -16.35
C GLY A 130 1.11 6.89 -16.34
N LYS A 131 2.45 6.95 -16.26
CA LYS A 131 3.32 5.79 -16.07
C LYS A 131 4.10 5.94 -14.77
N TYR A 132 4.25 4.83 -14.06
CA TYR A 132 4.81 4.77 -12.71
C TYR A 132 5.96 3.77 -12.66
N ASP A 133 6.83 3.91 -11.67
CA ASP A 133 7.90 2.94 -11.41
C ASP A 133 7.28 1.68 -10.79
N PHE A 134 6.35 1.84 -9.83
CA PHE A 134 5.61 0.72 -9.26
C PHE A 134 4.12 0.99 -9.16
N ILE A 135 3.36 -0.10 -9.20
CA ILE A 135 1.93 -0.10 -8.93
C ILE A 135 1.68 -1.00 -7.73
N VAL A 136 1.15 -0.42 -6.66
CA VAL A 136 0.79 -1.12 -5.43
C VAL A 136 -0.72 -1.28 -5.33
N SER A 137 -1.16 -2.33 -4.64
CA SER A 137 -2.58 -2.50 -4.33
C SER A 137 -2.79 -3.50 -3.19
N ARG A 138 -3.98 -3.47 -2.60
CA ARG A 138 -4.44 -4.42 -1.59
C ARG A 138 -5.92 -4.72 -1.74
N ALA A 139 -6.27 -6.01 -1.82
CA ALA A 139 -7.64 -6.51 -1.78
C ALA A 139 -8.67 -5.82 -2.72
N VAL A 140 -8.28 -5.50 -3.97
CA VAL A 140 -9.20 -4.86 -4.94
C VAL A 140 -9.92 -5.87 -5.82
N THR A 141 -9.17 -6.76 -6.47
CA THR A 141 -9.69 -7.82 -7.36
C THR A 141 -8.62 -8.90 -7.57
N ARG A 142 -8.94 -9.94 -8.36
CA ARG A 142 -8.01 -10.99 -8.81
C ARG A 142 -6.91 -10.41 -9.71
N MET A 143 -5.71 -10.97 -9.64
CA MET A 143 -4.49 -10.46 -10.25
C MET A 143 -4.61 -10.33 -11.77
N LYS A 144 -5.27 -11.28 -12.46
CA LYS A 144 -5.47 -11.21 -13.92
C LYS A 144 -6.27 -9.98 -14.35
N GLU A 145 -7.36 -9.68 -13.64
CA GLU A 145 -8.19 -8.50 -13.92
C GLU A 145 -7.41 -7.22 -13.60
N PHE A 146 -6.78 -7.18 -12.42
CA PHE A 146 -5.95 -6.06 -12.01
C PHE A 146 -4.84 -5.77 -13.03
N TYR A 147 -4.10 -6.80 -13.45
CA TYR A 147 -3.08 -6.73 -14.49
C TYR A 147 -3.65 -6.12 -15.78
N GLY A 148 -4.84 -6.53 -16.20
CA GLY A 148 -5.54 -5.99 -17.37
C GLY A 148 -5.75 -4.48 -17.30
N TRP A 149 -6.03 -3.94 -16.12
CA TRP A 149 -6.23 -2.50 -15.93
C TRP A 149 -4.94 -1.69 -16.02
N ILE A 150 -3.79 -2.24 -15.59
CA ILE A 150 -2.60 -1.42 -15.32
C ILE A 150 -1.32 -1.81 -16.04
N ASN A 151 -1.28 -2.91 -16.80
CA ASN A 151 -0.04 -3.42 -17.40
C ASN A 151 0.69 -2.43 -18.33
N THR A 152 -0.01 -1.44 -18.89
CA THR A 152 0.59 -0.39 -19.74
C THR A 152 1.04 0.87 -18.98
N LYS A 153 0.81 0.90 -17.66
CA LYS A 153 0.99 2.07 -16.79
C LYS A 153 2.32 2.05 -16.03
N VAL A 154 3.27 1.25 -16.50
CA VAL A 154 4.61 1.13 -15.92
C VAL A 154 5.67 1.75 -16.84
N LYS A 155 6.65 2.43 -16.25
CA LYS A 155 7.82 3.01 -16.94
C LYS A 155 8.73 1.88 -17.44
N LYS A 156 9.28 2.05 -18.65
CA LYS A 156 10.15 1.03 -19.28
C LYS A 156 11.51 0.87 -18.61
N GLU A 157 12.04 1.96 -18.08
CA GLU A 157 13.36 1.99 -17.44
C GLU A 157 13.16 1.98 -15.93
N SER A 158 13.83 1.06 -15.24
CA SER A 158 13.85 1.01 -13.78
C SER A 158 15.10 1.71 -13.26
N ILE A 159 14.93 2.48 -12.20
CA ILE A 159 16.03 3.03 -11.39
C ILE A 159 16.33 2.16 -10.17
N HIS A 160 15.58 1.07 -9.96
CA HIS A 160 15.66 0.20 -8.79
C HIS A 160 16.44 -1.08 -9.12
N GLY A 161 16.86 -1.81 -8.09
CA GLY A 161 17.43 -3.15 -8.26
C GLY A 161 16.44 -4.21 -8.77
N LEU A 162 15.13 -3.92 -8.69
CA LEU A 162 14.07 -4.72 -9.31
C LEU A 162 13.55 -4.03 -10.57
N ASP A 163 13.08 -4.81 -11.53
CA ASP A 163 12.31 -4.27 -12.64
C ASP A 163 11.05 -3.60 -12.11
N ASN A 164 10.65 -2.52 -12.76
CA ASN A 164 9.39 -1.86 -12.47
C ASN A 164 8.22 -2.85 -12.61
N GLY A 165 7.16 -2.67 -11.82
CA GLY A 165 6.10 -3.67 -11.81
C GLY A 165 5.03 -3.49 -10.77
N ILE A 166 4.32 -4.58 -10.49
CA ILE A 166 3.22 -4.66 -9.54
C ILE A 166 3.72 -5.22 -8.23
N LEU A 167 3.35 -4.60 -7.11
CA LEU A 167 3.55 -5.10 -5.75
C LEU A 167 2.18 -5.19 -5.05
N TYR A 168 1.63 -6.40 -4.97
CA TYR A 168 0.25 -6.60 -4.54
C TYR A 168 0.20 -7.36 -3.21
N LEU A 169 -0.39 -6.73 -2.19
CA LEU A 169 -0.72 -7.40 -0.93
C LEU A 169 -1.93 -8.33 -1.08
N LYS A 170 -1.68 -9.62 -0.88
CA LYS A 170 -2.64 -10.72 -1.01
C LYS A 170 -2.59 -11.60 0.24
N GLY A 171 -3.53 -12.52 0.37
CA GLY A 171 -3.48 -13.54 1.40
C GLY A 171 -4.27 -14.78 1.04
N GLY A 172 -4.01 -15.86 1.77
CA GLY A 172 -4.60 -17.18 1.54
C GLY A 172 -3.95 -17.93 0.37
N GLU A 173 -4.72 -18.87 -0.18
CA GLU A 173 -4.35 -19.68 -1.34
C GLU A 173 -4.52 -18.87 -2.63
N LEU A 174 -3.46 -18.78 -3.42
CA LEU A 174 -3.40 -17.92 -4.62
C LEU A 174 -3.16 -18.71 -5.91
N ASP A 175 -2.96 -20.03 -5.83
CA ASP A 175 -2.54 -20.84 -6.98
C ASP A 175 -3.49 -20.70 -8.17
N GLU A 176 -4.80 -20.80 -7.93
CA GLU A 176 -5.81 -20.64 -8.99
C GLU A 176 -5.73 -19.24 -9.64
N GLU A 177 -5.68 -18.18 -8.83
CA GLU A 177 -5.59 -16.80 -9.30
C GLU A 177 -4.31 -16.52 -10.08
N MET A 178 -3.17 -17.05 -9.62
CA MET A 178 -1.88 -16.82 -10.24
C MET A 178 -1.67 -17.66 -11.51
N ASN A 179 -2.24 -18.87 -11.57
CA ASN A 179 -2.26 -19.70 -12.77
C ASN A 179 -3.01 -19.03 -13.94
N GLU A 180 -4.04 -18.24 -13.63
CA GLU A 180 -4.79 -17.49 -14.65
C GLU A 180 -3.98 -16.35 -15.29
N LEU A 181 -3.03 -15.76 -14.56
CA LEU A 181 -2.26 -14.60 -15.00
C LEU A 181 -1.35 -14.91 -16.20
N LYS A 182 -0.77 -16.13 -16.24
CA LYS A 182 0.17 -16.58 -17.28
C LYS A 182 1.37 -15.61 -17.49
N ARG A 183 1.87 -15.03 -16.41
CA ARG A 183 3.07 -14.16 -16.38
C ARG A 183 4.03 -14.62 -15.28
N PRO A 184 5.33 -14.32 -15.39
CA PRO A 184 6.27 -14.49 -14.27
C PRO A 184 5.81 -13.68 -13.06
N TYR A 185 5.95 -14.26 -11.88
CA TYR A 185 5.70 -13.58 -10.62
C TYR A 185 6.62 -14.15 -9.53
N SER A 186 6.78 -13.39 -8.45
CA SER A 186 7.44 -13.84 -7.23
C SER A 186 6.50 -13.68 -6.05
N VAL A 187 6.63 -14.58 -5.08
CA VAL A 187 5.84 -14.59 -3.85
C VAL A 187 6.78 -14.34 -2.68
N TYR A 188 6.49 -13.31 -1.90
CA TYR A 188 7.19 -13.02 -0.65
C TYR A 188 6.21 -13.24 0.50
N ASN A 189 6.46 -14.26 1.32
CA ASN A 189 5.59 -14.59 2.45
C ASN A 189 5.85 -13.62 3.60
N LEU A 190 4.80 -12.94 4.08
CA LEU A 190 4.94 -12.00 5.21
C LEU A 190 5.27 -12.65 6.57
N PRO A 191 4.96 -13.94 6.85
CA PRO A 191 5.45 -14.65 8.04
C PRO A 191 6.99 -14.68 8.19
N ASP A 192 7.70 -14.56 7.07
CA ASP A 192 9.17 -14.51 7.09
C ASP A 192 9.67 -13.21 7.75
N TYR A 193 8.86 -12.14 7.70
CA TYR A 193 9.20 -10.80 8.18
C TYR A 193 8.46 -10.37 9.46
N PHE A 194 7.22 -10.82 9.64
CA PHE A 194 6.33 -10.42 10.74
C PHE A 194 5.83 -11.66 11.49
N LYS A 195 5.66 -11.55 12.81
CA LYS A 195 5.39 -12.70 13.70
C LYS A 195 3.96 -12.76 14.23
N GLU A 196 3.15 -11.75 13.96
CA GLU A 196 1.76 -11.71 14.38
C GLU A 196 0.93 -12.68 13.55
N GLU A 197 0.00 -13.41 14.20
CA GLU A 197 -0.88 -14.42 13.57
C GLU A 197 -1.62 -13.88 12.33
N PHE A 198 -1.92 -12.58 12.32
CA PHE A 198 -2.52 -11.91 11.15
C PHE A 198 -1.75 -12.16 9.85
N PHE A 199 -0.42 -12.31 9.92
CA PHE A 199 0.46 -12.45 8.77
C PHE A 199 0.61 -13.88 8.25
N GLU A 200 0.16 -14.91 8.98
CA GLU A 200 0.36 -16.33 8.64
C GLU A 200 0.03 -16.69 7.19
N THR A 201 -0.98 -16.03 6.62
CA THR A 201 -1.43 -16.27 5.25
C THR A 201 -1.10 -15.12 4.28
N LYS A 202 -0.47 -14.04 4.75
CA LYS A 202 -0.29 -12.81 3.97
C LYS A 202 0.99 -12.86 3.15
N LYS A 203 0.91 -12.29 1.95
CA LYS A 203 1.95 -12.37 0.93
C LYS A 203 2.04 -11.05 0.18
N VAL A 204 3.23 -10.66 -0.25
CA VAL A 204 3.44 -9.67 -1.31
C VAL A 204 3.69 -10.43 -2.60
N ILE A 205 2.88 -10.17 -3.61
CA ILE A 205 3.05 -10.71 -4.95
C ILE A 205 3.72 -9.66 -5.81
N TYR A 206 4.87 -10.01 -6.37
CA TYR A 206 5.59 -9.16 -7.33
C TYR A 206 5.38 -9.68 -8.74
N VAL A 207 5.02 -8.79 -9.67
CA VAL A 207 4.89 -9.11 -11.10
C VAL A 207 5.67 -8.05 -11.90
N PRO A 208 6.80 -8.40 -12.53
CA PRO A 208 7.54 -7.46 -13.39
C PRO A 208 6.73 -7.09 -14.65
N LEU A 209 6.87 -5.86 -15.13
CA LEU A 209 6.13 -5.30 -16.28
C LEU A 209 7.01 -4.61 -17.31
#